data_AF-A0A1M7TCE3-F1
#
_entry.id   AF-A0A1M7TCE3-F1
#
_cell.length_a   1.000
_cell.length_b   1.000
_cell.length_c   1.000
_cell.angle_alpha   90.00
_cell.angle_beta   90.00
_cell.angle_gamma   90.00
#
_symmetry.space_group_name_H-M   'P 1'
#
loop_
_entity.id
_entity.type
_entity.pdbx_description
1 polymer ?
#
loop_
_entity_poly.entity_id
_entity_poly.type
_entity_poly.pdbx_seq_one_letter_code
_entity_poly.pdbx_strand_id
1 'polypeptide(L)'
;MLSRIDREHNSGGETEAVRRQTATSGINPAGSSRGLRLDPLSLPISFDAHDVRADNGVRHVELHRERVVLRRAIHGMRMAINLRVSDFRGIALRDGDDAQMLVLLHRDPSLNIPLCVSSDHDEIAAAWQTWSDIFALPQLAEETREPAPRRRRRNAVWARRPKFLVRRRGGGALDGADVHRGEREIIARN
;
A
#
# COMPACT_ATOMS: atom_id res chain seq x y z
N MET A 1 -3.75 -72.46 24.24
CA MET A 1 -4.93 -71.73 23.73
C MET A 1 -4.93 -70.36 24.37
N LEU A 2 -4.31 -69.37 23.74
CA LEU A 2 -4.89 -68.40 22.78
C LEU A 2 -5.60 -67.23 23.47
N SER A 3 -4.87 -66.09 23.47
CA SER A 3 -5.27 -64.67 23.35
C SER A 3 -6.62 -64.17 23.88
N ARG A 4 -6.58 -63.01 24.56
CA ARG A 4 -7.37 -61.84 24.13
C ARG A 4 -6.80 -60.53 24.70
N ILE A 5 -6.68 -59.56 23.80
CA ILE A 5 -6.29 -58.16 23.99
C ILE A 5 -7.60 -57.38 24.08
N ASP A 6 -7.74 -56.48 25.06
CA ASP A 6 -8.70 -55.35 25.09
C ASP A 6 -8.01 -54.23 25.89
N ARG A 7 -7.42 -53.20 25.28
CA ARG A 7 -7.96 -52.00 24.61
C ARG A 7 -8.67 -51.00 25.54
N GLU A 8 -7.90 -49.94 25.82
CA GLU A 8 -8.24 -48.51 25.99
C GLU A 8 -9.27 -48.11 27.05
N HIS A 9 -8.89 -47.18 27.94
CA HIS A 9 -9.69 -46.03 28.39
C HIS A 9 -8.72 -45.02 29.06
N ASN A 10 -8.31 -43.98 28.33
CA ASN A 10 -7.69 -42.79 28.92
C ASN A 10 -8.62 -41.61 28.67
N SER A 11 -9.23 -41.09 29.73
CA SER A 11 -10.12 -39.93 29.71
C SER A 11 -9.30 -38.67 29.98
N GLY A 12 -8.90 -37.96 28.93
CA GLY A 12 -8.26 -36.65 29.01
C GLY A 12 -9.16 -35.61 28.35
N GLY A 13 -9.88 -34.82 29.17
CA GLY A 13 -10.79 -33.78 28.72
C GLY A 13 -10.09 -32.72 27.87
N GLU A 14 -10.73 -32.41 26.75
CA GLU A 14 -10.37 -31.36 25.81
C GLU A 14 -10.50 -29.99 26.48
N THR A 15 -9.36 -29.33 26.72
CA THR A 15 -9.33 -27.88 26.93
C THR A 15 -9.16 -27.24 25.56
N GLU A 16 -10.28 -26.82 24.99
CA GLU A 16 -10.32 -26.06 23.74
C GLU A 16 -9.72 -24.66 23.98
N ALA A 17 -8.40 -24.57 23.90
CA ALA A 17 -7.71 -23.29 23.85
C ALA A 17 -7.92 -22.69 22.46
N VAL A 18 -8.92 -21.80 22.35
CA VAL A 18 -9.13 -20.92 21.20
C VAL A 18 -7.86 -20.10 20.96
N ARG A 19 -7.01 -20.60 20.07
CA ARG A 19 -5.84 -19.89 19.56
C ARG A 19 -6.34 -18.76 18.66
N ARG A 20 -6.33 -17.54 19.20
CA ARG A 20 -6.41 -16.31 18.39
C ARG A 20 -5.17 -16.28 17.49
N GLN A 21 -5.31 -16.67 16.24
CA GLN A 21 -4.30 -16.47 15.21
C GLN A 21 -4.19 -14.97 14.92
N THR A 22 -3.14 -14.33 15.43
CA THR A 22 -2.61 -13.09 14.85
C THR A 22 -1.81 -13.48 13.61
N ALA A 23 -2.18 -12.92 12.47
CA ALA A 23 -1.42 -13.03 11.23
C ALA A 23 -0.07 -12.32 11.40
N THR A 24 0.97 -13.08 11.70
CA THR A 24 2.36 -12.63 11.69
C THR A 24 3.13 -13.49 10.70
N SER A 25 3.73 -12.81 9.73
CA SER A 25 4.88 -13.18 8.90
C SER A 25 4.99 -14.60 8.35
N GLY A 26 5.21 -14.66 7.03
CA GLY A 26 6.08 -15.71 6.52
C GLY A 26 5.90 -16.01 5.06
N ILE A 27 6.64 -15.30 4.20
CA ILE A 27 7.34 -15.95 3.09
C ILE A 27 8.72 -15.27 2.98
N ASN A 28 9.63 -15.59 3.91
CA ASN A 28 11.06 -15.48 3.63
C ASN A 28 11.42 -16.67 2.72
N PRO A 29 12.14 -16.49 1.61
CA PRO A 29 12.66 -17.62 0.86
C PRO A 29 13.56 -18.45 1.78
N ALA A 30 13.28 -19.74 1.86
CA ALA A 30 13.97 -20.67 2.74
C ALA A 30 15.43 -20.84 2.31
N GLY A 31 16.33 -20.20 3.05
CA GLY A 31 17.77 -20.37 2.89
C GLY A 31 18.57 -19.33 3.69
N SER A 32 19.14 -19.77 4.82
CA SER A 32 19.93 -18.97 5.76
C SER A 32 19.10 -18.01 6.63
N SER A 33 19.39 -18.01 7.92
CA SER A 33 18.81 -17.15 8.95
C SER A 33 19.16 -15.65 8.80
N ARG A 34 19.49 -15.20 7.59
CA ARG A 34 19.97 -13.86 7.28
C ARG A 34 18.89 -13.12 6.52
N GLY A 35 18.54 -11.93 7.01
CA GLY A 35 17.62 -11.03 6.33
C GLY A 35 18.08 -10.70 4.90
N LEU A 36 17.18 -10.13 4.09
CA LEU A 36 17.48 -9.67 2.73
C LEU A 36 18.77 -8.83 2.74
N ARG A 37 19.74 -9.18 1.89
CA ARG A 37 20.99 -8.42 1.74
C ARG A 37 21.42 -8.41 0.29
N LEU A 38 21.28 -7.25 -0.36
CA LEU A 38 21.77 -7.04 -1.71
C LEU A 38 23.18 -6.49 -1.65
N ASP A 39 24.08 -7.03 -2.47
CA ASP A 39 25.46 -6.54 -2.59
C ASP A 39 25.52 -5.37 -3.60
N PRO A 40 25.83 -4.13 -3.17
CA PRO A 40 25.89 -2.98 -4.05
C PRO A 40 26.86 -3.12 -5.24
N LEU A 41 27.93 -3.91 -5.08
CA LEU A 41 28.96 -4.05 -6.11
C LEU A 41 28.58 -5.04 -7.21
N SER A 42 27.57 -5.87 -6.97
CA SER A 42 27.06 -6.90 -7.89
C SER A 42 25.97 -6.39 -8.85
N LEU A 43 25.81 -5.08 -9.02
CA LEU A 43 24.84 -4.52 -9.97
C LEU A 43 25.18 -4.92 -11.43
N PRO A 44 24.17 -5.33 -12.23
CA PRO A 44 22.74 -5.32 -11.93
C PRO A 44 22.25 -6.53 -11.12
N ILE A 45 21.26 -6.31 -10.26
CA ILE A 45 20.68 -7.34 -9.38
C ILE A 45 19.20 -7.50 -9.68
N SER A 46 18.72 -8.73 -9.70
CA SER A 46 17.29 -9.05 -9.89
C SER A 46 16.78 -9.88 -8.72
N PHE A 47 15.65 -9.48 -8.13
CA PHE A 47 15.06 -10.18 -6.98
C PHE A 47 13.57 -9.89 -6.86
N ASP A 48 12.87 -10.69 -6.08
CA ASP A 48 11.45 -10.48 -5.78
C ASP A 48 11.29 -9.77 -4.44
N ALA A 49 10.42 -8.75 -4.41
CA ALA A 49 10.11 -7.97 -3.23
C ALA A 49 8.60 -8.00 -2.95
N HIS A 50 8.23 -7.95 -1.67
CA HIS A 50 6.82 -7.87 -1.28
C HIS A 50 6.16 -6.58 -1.79
N ASP A 51 4.95 -6.70 -2.33
CA ASP A 51 4.12 -5.60 -2.80
C ASP A 51 2.65 -5.90 -2.50
N VAL A 52 2.08 -5.20 -1.52
CA VAL A 52 0.67 -5.33 -1.10
C VAL A 52 -0.31 -5.05 -2.25
N ARG A 53 0.11 -4.30 -3.28
CA ARG A 53 -0.74 -3.96 -4.41
C ARG A 53 -0.71 -5.00 -5.53
N ALA A 54 0.26 -5.90 -5.52
CA ALA A 54 0.38 -6.92 -6.55
C ALA A 54 -0.55 -8.10 -6.27
N ASP A 55 -1.11 -8.70 -7.33
CA ASP A 55 -2.08 -9.80 -7.24
C ASP A 55 -1.54 -11.02 -6.48
N ASN A 56 -0.25 -11.29 -6.65
CA ASN A 56 0.48 -12.37 -5.98
C ASN A 56 1.25 -11.89 -4.74
N GLY A 57 1.08 -10.62 -4.33
CA GLY A 57 1.80 -10.03 -3.20
C GLY A 57 3.29 -9.80 -3.44
N VAL A 58 3.79 -10.01 -4.66
CA VAL A 58 5.21 -9.87 -5.02
C VAL A 58 5.40 -9.10 -6.32
N ARG A 59 6.49 -8.33 -6.37
CA ARG A 59 6.97 -7.65 -7.57
C ARG A 59 8.40 -8.09 -7.86
N HIS A 60 8.69 -8.24 -9.14
CA HIS A 60 10.05 -8.49 -9.60
C HIS A 60 10.77 -7.15 -9.80
N VAL A 61 11.95 -7.01 -9.22
CA VAL A 61 12.75 -5.79 -9.24
C VAL A 61 14.08 -6.09 -9.91
N GLU A 62 14.42 -5.33 -10.95
CA GLU A 62 15.75 -5.26 -11.55
C GLU A 62 16.37 -3.92 -11.17
N LEU A 63 17.43 -3.96 -10.38
CA LEU A 63 18.17 -2.81 -9.91
C LEU A 63 19.45 -2.67 -10.74
N HIS A 64 19.58 -1.57 -11.46
CA HIS A 64 20.80 -1.16 -12.16
C HIS A 64 21.41 0.06 -11.46
N ARG A 65 22.63 0.46 -11.88
CA ARG A 65 23.31 1.66 -11.37
C ARG A 65 22.53 2.95 -11.60
N GLU A 66 21.84 3.08 -12.73
CA GLU A 66 21.16 4.33 -13.11
C GLU A 66 19.63 4.20 -13.18
N ARG A 67 19.11 2.98 -13.18
CA ARG A 67 17.68 2.72 -13.37
C ARG A 67 17.18 1.54 -12.55
N VAL A 68 15.88 1.52 -12.34
CA VAL A 68 15.13 0.46 -11.69
C VAL A 68 14.01 0.03 -12.60
N VAL A 69 13.85 -1.28 -12.80
CA VAL A 69 12.68 -1.85 -13.48
C VAL A 69 11.88 -2.67 -12.50
N LEU A 70 10.61 -2.34 -12.34
CA LEU A 70 9.67 -3.06 -11.48
C LEU A 70 8.60 -3.71 -12.34
N ARG A 71 8.42 -5.03 -12.22
CA ARG A 71 7.34 -5.77 -12.89
C ARG A 71 6.39 -6.35 -11.85
N ARG A 72 5.09 -6.11 -12.04
CA ARG A 72 4.01 -6.65 -11.18
C ARG A 72 2.72 -6.84 -11.97
N ALA A 73 1.78 -7.59 -11.41
CA ALA A 73 0.42 -7.70 -11.90
C ALA A 73 -0.55 -7.07 -10.89
N ILE A 74 -1.51 -6.27 -11.36
CA ILE A 74 -2.58 -5.70 -10.53
C ILE A 74 -3.92 -5.90 -11.23
N HIS A 75 -4.88 -6.55 -10.59
CA HIS A 75 -6.18 -6.94 -11.15
C HIS A 75 -6.04 -7.65 -12.51
N GLY A 76 -5.07 -8.55 -12.65
CA GLY A 76 -4.78 -9.28 -13.89
C GLY A 76 -3.99 -8.48 -14.94
N MET A 77 -3.75 -7.18 -14.72
CA MET A 77 -2.96 -6.36 -15.62
C MET A 77 -1.47 -6.43 -15.27
N ARG A 78 -0.68 -7.08 -16.13
CA ARG A 78 0.78 -7.11 -16.03
C ARG A 78 1.35 -5.76 -16.48
N MET A 79 2.19 -5.15 -15.65
CA MET A 79 2.81 -3.86 -15.93
C MET A 79 4.30 -3.87 -15.58
N ALA A 80 5.06 -3.03 -16.28
CA ALA A 80 6.46 -2.73 -16.01
C ALA A 80 6.62 -1.22 -15.80
N ILE A 81 7.29 -0.84 -14.71
CA ILE A 81 7.56 0.56 -14.35
C ILE A 81 9.08 0.75 -14.46
N ASN A 82 9.51 1.69 -15.30
CA ASN A 82 10.90 2.09 -15.43
C ASN A 82 11.12 3.41 -14.68
N LEU A 83 11.98 3.39 -13.68
CA LEU A 83 12.33 4.55 -12.85
C LEU A 83 13.82 4.84 -13.03
N ARG A 84 14.22 6.11 -12.98
CA ARG A 84 15.64 6.44 -12.81
C ARG A 84 15.99 6.39 -11.34
N VAL A 85 17.24 6.06 -11.02
CA VAL A 85 17.75 6.15 -9.65
C VAL A 85 17.64 7.58 -9.12
N SER A 86 17.79 8.59 -9.98
CA SER A 86 17.61 10.00 -9.62
C SER A 86 16.17 10.42 -9.29
N ASP A 87 15.16 9.59 -9.59
CA ASP A 87 13.78 9.87 -9.19
C ASP A 87 13.52 9.50 -7.71
N PHE A 88 14.44 8.78 -7.08
CA PHE A 88 14.39 8.46 -5.65
C PHE A 88 14.90 9.63 -4.80
N ARG A 89 14.38 9.72 -3.58
CA ARG A 89 14.73 10.79 -2.64
C ARG A 89 16.11 10.61 -2.03
N GLY A 90 16.52 9.36 -1.83
CA GLY A 90 17.69 9.03 -1.05
C GLY A 90 17.66 7.60 -0.58
N ILE A 91 18.65 7.25 0.24
CA ILE A 91 18.74 5.96 0.89
C ILE A 91 18.35 6.17 2.34
N ALA A 92 17.26 5.54 2.74
CA ALA A 92 16.70 5.70 4.06
C ALA A 92 17.03 4.51 4.96
N LEU A 93 17.38 4.82 6.21
CA LEU A 93 17.44 3.85 7.29
C LEU A 93 16.11 3.82 8.03
N ARG A 94 15.50 2.64 8.10
CA ARG A 94 14.28 2.35 8.83
C ARG A 94 14.59 1.48 10.04
N ASP A 95 14.15 1.90 11.20
CA ASP A 95 14.17 1.07 12.39
C ASP A 95 13.07 0.01 12.32
N GLY A 96 13.42 -1.22 12.68
CA GLY A 96 12.49 -2.32 12.90
C GLY A 96 12.65 -2.86 14.33
N ASP A 97 11.78 -3.79 14.72
CA ASP A 97 11.74 -4.29 16.10
C ASP A 97 13.06 -4.98 16.52
N ASP A 98 13.64 -5.81 15.65
CA ASP A 98 14.85 -6.60 15.94
C ASP A 98 16.04 -6.26 15.02
N ALA A 99 15.80 -5.55 13.92
CA ALA A 99 16.81 -5.24 12.91
C ALA A 99 16.46 -3.96 12.17
N GLN A 100 17.49 -3.25 11.72
CA GLN A 100 17.35 -2.08 10.88
C GLN A 100 17.29 -2.49 9.40
N MET A 101 16.60 -1.68 8.59
CA MET A 101 16.41 -1.91 7.16
C MET A 101 16.86 -0.68 6.36
N LEU A 102 17.71 -0.89 5.36
CA LEU A 102 17.99 0.12 4.34
C LEU A 102 17.02 0.01 3.18
N VAL A 103 16.51 1.17 2.76
CA VAL A 103 15.52 1.29 1.70
C VAL A 103 15.93 2.39 0.73
N LEU A 104 15.95 2.10 -0.56
CA LEU A 104 15.97 3.13 -1.59
C LEU A 104 14.59 3.81 -1.62
N LEU A 105 14.53 5.02 -1.09
CA LEU A 105 13.28 5.70 -0.76
C LEU A 105 12.72 6.46 -1.96
N HIS A 106 11.51 6.11 -2.39
CA HIS A 106 10.78 6.84 -3.41
C HIS A 106 9.69 7.73 -2.76
N ARG A 107 9.21 8.74 -3.49
CA ARG A 107 8.08 9.58 -3.03
C ARG A 107 6.78 8.79 -2.88
N ASP A 108 6.56 7.84 -3.77
CA ASP A 108 5.47 6.86 -3.70
C ASP A 108 5.95 5.63 -2.91
N PRO A 109 5.36 5.33 -1.73
CA PRO A 109 5.76 4.20 -0.89
C PRO A 109 5.69 2.84 -1.59
N SER A 110 4.80 2.69 -2.59
CA SER A 110 4.68 1.44 -3.34
C SER A 110 5.84 1.19 -4.32
N LEU A 111 6.75 2.16 -4.46
CA LEU A 111 7.96 2.10 -5.29
C LEU A 111 9.26 2.09 -4.48
N ASN A 112 9.19 2.17 -3.14
CA ASN A 112 10.36 1.99 -2.29
C ASN A 112 11.02 0.63 -2.54
N ILE A 113 12.34 0.53 -2.50
CA ILE A 113 13.04 -0.74 -2.75
C ILE A 113 13.89 -1.12 -1.53
N PRO A 114 13.66 -2.29 -0.92
CA PRO A 114 14.48 -2.75 0.19
C PRO A 114 15.86 -3.18 -0.34
N LEU A 115 16.92 -2.72 0.33
CA LEU A 115 18.32 -2.97 -0.07
C LEU A 115 19.01 -3.96 0.86
N CYS A 116 18.86 -3.76 2.17
CA CYS A 116 19.38 -4.72 3.14
C CYS A 116 18.60 -4.66 4.47
N VAL A 117 18.71 -5.74 5.25
CA VAL A 117 18.25 -5.85 6.63
C VAL A 117 19.40 -6.41 7.45
N SER A 118 19.81 -5.72 8.52
CA SER A 118 20.83 -6.21 9.45
C SER A 118 20.53 -5.73 10.87
N SER A 119 20.87 -6.56 11.86
CA SER A 119 20.90 -6.19 13.27
C SER A 119 22.25 -5.57 13.68
N ASP A 120 23.27 -5.69 12.83
CA ASP A 120 24.59 -5.10 13.03
C ASP A 120 24.60 -3.65 12.49
N HIS A 121 24.88 -2.72 13.40
CA HIS A 121 24.87 -1.28 13.13
C HIS A 121 26.07 -0.85 12.27
N ASP A 122 27.22 -1.50 12.41
CA ASP A 122 28.41 -1.16 11.62
C ASP A 122 28.24 -1.67 10.19
N GLU A 123 27.67 -2.88 10.03
CA GLU A 123 27.34 -3.41 8.71
C GLU A 123 26.33 -2.53 7.98
N ILE A 124 25.28 -2.08 8.66
CA ILE A 124 24.24 -1.28 8.02
C ILE A 124 24.73 0.14 7.70
N ALA A 125 25.55 0.75 8.56
CA ALA A 125 26.17 2.03 8.27
C ALA A 125 27.10 1.95 7.05
N ALA A 126 27.93 0.90 6.95
CA ALA A 126 28.80 0.68 5.80
C ALA A 126 28.01 0.45 4.51
N ALA A 127 26.94 -0.36 4.56
CA ALA A 127 26.05 -0.57 3.43
C ALA A 127 25.35 0.74 3.01
N TRP A 128 24.94 1.56 3.98
CA TRP A 128 24.29 2.84 3.72
C TRP A 128 25.20 3.79 2.95
N GLN A 129 26.45 3.93 3.39
CA GLN A 129 27.47 4.72 2.70
C GLN A 129 27.73 4.19 1.29
N THR A 130 27.96 2.88 1.16
CA THR A 130 28.28 2.26 -0.13
C THR A 130 27.17 2.46 -1.15
N TRP A 131 25.91 2.24 -0.75
CA TRP A 131 24.77 2.49 -1.65
C TRP A 131 24.62 3.97 -2.00
N SER A 132 24.84 4.87 -1.03
CA SER A 132 24.74 6.33 -1.21
C SER A 132 25.73 6.80 -2.27
N ASP A 133 26.96 6.31 -2.20
CA ASP A 133 28.03 6.62 -3.14
C ASP A 133 27.75 6.06 -4.55
N ILE A 134 27.33 4.80 -4.65
CA ILE A 134 27.04 4.15 -5.94
C ILE A 134 25.90 4.84 -6.69
N PHE A 135 24.85 5.25 -5.97
CA PHE A 135 23.70 5.90 -6.58
C PHE A 135 23.80 7.43 -6.63
N ALA A 136 24.84 8.00 -6.03
CA ALA A 136 24.99 9.45 -5.85
C ALA A 136 23.73 10.09 -5.23
N LEU A 137 23.17 9.43 -4.21
CA LEU A 137 21.95 9.82 -3.52
C LEU A 137 22.22 10.09 -2.04
N PRO A 138 21.52 11.05 -1.41
CA PRO A 138 21.76 11.39 -0.01
C PRO A 138 21.32 10.26 0.94
N GLN A 139 21.98 10.19 2.08
CA GLN A 139 21.55 9.39 3.22
C GLN A 139 20.44 10.15 3.98
N LEU A 140 19.32 9.48 4.22
CA LEU A 140 18.15 10.03 4.91
C LEU A 140 17.86 9.23 6.18
N ALA A 141 17.95 9.84 7.36
CA ALA A 141 17.32 9.23 8.53
C ALA A 141 15.80 9.21 8.30
N GLU A 142 15.10 8.13 8.65
CA GLU A 142 13.64 8.11 8.54
C GLU A 142 13.06 9.17 9.49
N GLU A 143 12.71 10.32 8.94
CA GLU A 143 11.85 11.28 9.61
C GLU A 143 10.49 10.60 9.76
N THR A 144 10.16 10.18 10.98
CA THR A 144 8.79 9.79 11.37
C THR A 144 7.89 10.98 11.06
N ARG A 145 7.36 11.00 9.84
CA ARG A 145 6.57 12.11 9.34
C ARG A 145 5.23 12.03 10.03
N GLU A 146 5.12 12.68 11.18
CA GLU A 146 3.82 12.91 11.80
C GLU A 146 2.92 13.52 10.72
N PRO A 147 1.76 12.91 10.43
CA PRO A 147 0.88 13.43 9.40
C PRO A 147 0.55 14.86 9.78
N ALA A 148 1.01 15.81 8.95
CA ALA A 148 0.82 17.23 9.20
C ALA A 148 -0.64 17.45 9.61
N PRO A 149 -0.91 18.08 10.76
CA PRO A 149 -2.24 18.12 11.35
C PRO A 149 -3.20 18.58 10.26
N ARG A 150 -4.19 17.74 9.94
CA ARG A 150 -5.18 18.05 8.89
C ARG A 150 -5.77 19.41 9.26
N ARG A 151 -5.34 20.47 8.57
CA ARG A 151 -5.89 21.81 8.72
C ARG A 151 -7.38 21.64 8.48
N ARG A 152 -8.20 21.68 9.54
CA ARG A 152 -9.66 21.67 9.43
C ARG A 152 -9.96 22.78 8.45
N ARG A 153 -10.28 22.42 7.20
CA ARG A 153 -10.63 23.40 6.18
C ARG A 153 -11.85 24.10 6.75
N ARG A 154 -11.66 25.31 7.29
CA ARG A 154 -12.73 26.27 7.49
C ARG A 154 -13.18 26.63 6.09
N ASN A 155 -14.00 25.76 5.50
CA ASN A 155 -14.62 26.01 4.22
C ASN A 155 -15.47 27.26 4.43
N ALA A 156 -15.01 28.41 3.92
CA ALA A 156 -15.78 29.66 3.94
C ALA A 156 -17.16 29.46 3.27
N VAL A 157 -17.30 28.44 2.43
CA VAL A 157 -18.54 27.98 1.81
C VAL A 157 -19.57 27.47 2.84
N TRP A 158 -19.16 26.98 4.01
CA TRP A 158 -20.12 26.52 5.04
C TRP A 158 -20.95 27.68 5.59
N ALA A 159 -20.38 28.89 5.66
CA ALA A 159 -21.13 30.11 5.99
C ALA A 159 -22.07 30.57 4.85
N ARG A 160 -21.82 30.12 3.61
CA ARG A 160 -22.62 30.46 2.42
C ARG A 160 -23.74 29.46 2.13
N ARG A 161 -23.78 28.32 2.84
CA ARG A 161 -24.81 27.30 2.63
C ARG A 161 -26.04 27.67 3.47
N PRO A 162 -27.17 28.04 2.85
CA PRO A 162 -28.37 28.40 3.59
C PRO A 162 -28.84 27.19 4.42
N LYS A 163 -28.91 27.35 5.75
CA LYS A 163 -29.36 26.28 6.67
C LYS A 163 -30.88 26.08 6.65
N PHE A 164 -31.60 27.05 6.13
CA PHE A 164 -33.03 26.99 5.90
C PHE A 164 -33.27 27.09 4.40
N LEU A 165 -33.80 26.02 3.80
CA LEU A 165 -34.59 26.18 2.59
C LEU A 165 -35.80 27.00 3.01
N VAL A 166 -35.81 28.28 2.64
CA VAL A 166 -37.00 29.13 2.75
C VAL A 166 -38.12 28.33 2.12
N ARG A 167 -39.09 27.89 2.93
CA ARG A 167 -40.27 27.17 2.45
C ARG A 167 -40.84 28.04 1.34
N ARG A 168 -40.79 27.55 0.10
CA ARG A 168 -41.50 28.21 -1.00
C ARG A 168 -42.94 28.34 -0.53
N ARG A 169 -43.46 29.57 -0.51
CA ARG A 169 -44.89 29.81 -0.33
C ARG A 169 -45.59 28.95 -1.39
N GLY A 170 -46.46 28.04 -0.98
CA GLY A 170 -47.27 27.27 -1.93
C GLY A 170 -47.99 28.26 -2.83
N GLY A 171 -47.88 28.10 -4.14
CA GLY A 171 -48.70 28.88 -5.07
C GLY A 171 -50.17 28.68 -4.72
N GLY A 172 -50.95 29.75 -4.73
CA GLY A 172 -52.40 29.62 -4.61
C GLY A 172 -52.91 28.67 -5.69
N ALA A 173 -53.95 27.89 -5.37
CA ALA A 173 -54.63 27.10 -6.38
C ALA A 173 -54.97 28.03 -7.56
N LEU A 174 -54.59 27.63 -8.76
CA LEU A 174 -55.09 28.25 -9.97
C LEU A 174 -56.57 27.87 -10.03
N ASP A 175 -57.42 28.66 -9.37
CA ASP A 175 -58.86 28.61 -9.62
C ASP A 175 -59.05 28.92 -11.10
N GLY A 176 -59.57 27.92 -11.83
CA GLY A 176 -59.88 28.03 -13.24
C GLY A 176 -58.65 28.08 -14.14
N ALA A 177 -57.98 26.94 -14.35
CA ALA A 177 -57.31 26.77 -15.64
C ALA A 177 -58.42 26.71 -16.71
N ASP A 178 -58.61 27.79 -17.46
CA ASP A 178 -59.52 27.81 -18.60
C ASP A 178 -59.07 26.75 -19.62
N VAL A 179 -59.78 25.62 -19.64
CA VAL A 179 -59.58 24.56 -20.63
C VAL A 179 -60.36 24.96 -21.87
N HIS A 180 -59.70 25.64 -22.80
CA HIS A 180 -60.29 25.94 -24.11
C HIS A 180 -60.50 24.62 -24.89
N ARG A 181 -61.77 24.23 -25.07
CA ARG A 181 -62.17 23.07 -25.88
C ARG A 181 -62.68 23.54 -27.23
N GLY A 182 -62.19 22.93 -28.32
CA GLY A 182 -62.67 23.19 -29.68
C GLY A 182 -61.77 24.08 -30.54
N GLU A 183 -60.61 24.48 -30.02
CA GLU A 183 -59.60 25.15 -30.84
C GLU A 183 -58.97 24.16 -31.83
N ARG A 184 -58.84 24.58 -33.10
CA ARG A 184 -58.20 23.78 -34.15
C ARG A 184 -56.73 24.19 -34.25
N GLU A 185 -55.86 23.20 -34.15
CA GLU A 185 -54.41 23.36 -34.28
C GLU A 185 -54.05 24.05 -35.61
N ILE A 186 -53.33 25.16 -35.54
CA ILE A 186 -52.79 25.85 -36.72
C ILE A 186 -51.42 25.25 -37.01
N ILE A 187 -51.37 24.28 -37.92
CA ILE A 187 -50.11 23.70 -38.41
C ILE A 187 -49.65 24.49 -39.63
N ALA A 188 -48.49 25.12 -39.54
CA ALA A 188 -47.82 25.68 -40.72
C ALA A 188 -47.35 24.52 -41.62
N ARG A 189 -47.90 24.43 -42.82
CA ARG A 189 -47.38 23.56 -43.88
C ARG A 189 -46.58 24.44 -44.84
N ASN A 190 -45.39 23.96 -45.21
CA ASN A 190 -44.33 24.63 -46.00
C ASN A 190 -44.82 25.58 -47.10
#